data_AF-A0A418IND7-F1
#
_entry.id   AF-A0A418IND7-F1
#
_cell.length_a   1.000
_cell.length_b   1.000
_cell.length_c   1.000
_cell.angle_alpha   90.00
_cell.angle_beta   90.00
_cell.angle_gamma   90.00
#
_symmetry.space_group_name_H-M   'P 1'
#
loop_
_entity.id
_entity.type
_entity.pdbx_description
1 polymer ?
#
loop_
_entity_poly.entity_id
_entity_poly.type
_entity_poly.pdbx_seq_one_letter_code
_entity_poly.pdbx_strand_id
1 'polypeptide(L)'
;MFDKIFKKQLPEVQDDKDKRVYSSKSQLTPQEAQEYWAKMAQKLVVGAINSVDYTAERIFILVAFDEKEPTIDMFFQMNGQLRMWNDLDNEDHKKVISQSLVSQASIIAKQVNCLYDSVNMTRLAYAQVQYEFESKAWYLHDVSLDSAEAKLDKYPAFLKWFDDVSKSIDTIPLDGKQRITWGPFKPVY
;
A
#
# COMPACT_ATOMS: atom_id res chain seq x y z
N MET A 1 -77.61 -17.63 -19.38
CA MET A 1 -78.45 -16.42 -19.39
C MET A 1 -77.65 -15.30 -18.74
N PHE A 2 -77.42 -14.22 -19.50
CA PHE A 2 -77.17 -12.82 -19.09
C PHE A 2 -75.98 -12.55 -18.15
N ASP A 3 -74.87 -12.03 -18.69
CA ASP A 3 -74.52 -10.59 -18.86
C ASP A 3 -73.95 -9.98 -17.55
N LYS A 4 -72.66 -9.57 -17.54
CA LYS A 4 -72.22 -8.16 -17.71
C LYS A 4 -72.75 -7.26 -16.59
N ILE A 5 -72.02 -6.47 -15.81
CA ILE A 5 -70.82 -5.64 -15.97
C ILE A 5 -70.55 -5.08 -14.57
N PHE A 6 -69.30 -4.98 -14.12
CA PHE A 6 -68.80 -3.73 -13.52
C PHE A 6 -67.29 -3.62 -13.77
N LYS A 7 -66.98 -2.79 -14.76
CA LYS A 7 -65.65 -2.28 -15.10
C LYS A 7 -65.42 -1.06 -14.21
N LYS A 8 -64.28 -0.96 -13.53
CA LYS A 8 -63.65 0.34 -13.25
C LYS A 8 -62.12 0.23 -13.15
N GLN A 9 -61.51 0.62 -14.27
CA GLN A 9 -60.23 1.31 -14.44
C GLN A 9 -58.99 0.81 -13.67
N LEU A 10 -58.17 0.03 -14.37
CA LEU A 10 -56.72 -0.03 -14.16
C LEU A 10 -56.10 1.29 -14.67
N PRO A 11 -55.26 1.99 -13.89
CA PRO A 11 -54.36 2.97 -14.43
C PRO A 11 -53.15 2.28 -15.07
N GLU A 12 -52.92 2.68 -16.31
CA GLU A 12 -51.74 2.69 -17.16
C GLU A 12 -50.40 2.10 -16.66
N VAL A 13 -49.82 1.35 -17.59
CA VAL A 13 -48.43 0.96 -17.71
C VAL A 13 -47.51 2.18 -17.53
N GLN A 14 -46.66 2.15 -16.51
CA GLN A 14 -45.34 2.78 -16.59
C GLN A 14 -44.30 1.67 -16.66
N ASP A 15 -43.69 1.61 -17.84
CA ASP A 15 -42.51 0.87 -18.24
C ASP A 15 -41.34 1.27 -17.35
N ASP A 16 -41.22 0.66 -16.17
CA ASP A 16 -40.01 0.82 -15.37
C ASP A 16 -39.06 -0.33 -15.66
N LYS A 17 -37.97 0.05 -16.32
CA LYS A 17 -36.89 -0.80 -16.82
C LYS A 17 -36.03 -1.34 -15.67
N ASP A 18 -36.66 -1.99 -14.71
CA ASP A 18 -35.99 -2.67 -13.60
C ASP A 18 -35.54 -4.10 -13.96
N LYS A 19 -35.25 -4.31 -15.24
CA LYS A 19 -34.17 -5.22 -15.61
C LYS A 19 -32.86 -4.44 -15.44
N ARG A 20 -32.43 -4.26 -14.19
CA ARG A 20 -30.98 -4.29 -13.92
C ARG A 20 -30.51 -5.66 -14.36
N VAL A 21 -30.16 -5.71 -15.64
CA VAL A 21 -29.28 -6.71 -16.19
C VAL A 21 -28.09 -6.74 -15.24
N TYR A 22 -28.05 -7.75 -14.37
CA TYR A 22 -26.81 -8.22 -13.77
C TYR A 22 -25.96 -8.67 -14.96
N SER A 23 -25.32 -7.69 -15.59
CA SER A 23 -24.43 -7.91 -16.71
C SER A 23 -23.19 -8.53 -16.10
N SER A 24 -23.15 -9.85 -16.28
CA SER A 24 -22.02 -10.75 -16.27
C SER A 24 -20.64 -10.05 -16.22
N LYS A 25 -19.86 -10.40 -15.18
CA LYS A 25 -18.42 -10.11 -15.02
C LYS A 25 -18.06 -8.62 -15.02
N SER A 26 -18.22 -7.95 -13.87
CA SER A 26 -17.38 -6.79 -13.58
C SER A 26 -15.95 -7.28 -13.45
N GLN A 27 -15.20 -7.29 -14.55
CA GLN A 27 -13.75 -7.43 -14.50
C GLN A 27 -13.21 -6.23 -13.73
N LEU A 28 -12.41 -6.48 -12.70
CA LEU A 28 -11.68 -5.44 -11.99
C LEU A 28 -10.90 -4.59 -13.00
N THR A 29 -10.88 -3.28 -12.82
CA THR A 29 -10.10 -2.38 -13.63
C THR A 29 -8.67 -2.23 -13.08
N PRO A 30 -7.69 -1.85 -13.92
CA PRO A 30 -6.35 -1.48 -13.44
C PRO A 30 -6.36 -0.43 -12.33
N GLN A 31 -7.27 0.55 -12.40
CA GLN A 31 -7.42 1.57 -11.37
C GLN A 31 -7.89 0.97 -10.04
N GLU A 32 -8.90 0.12 -10.06
CA GLU A 32 -9.39 -0.55 -8.84
C GLU A 32 -8.32 -1.48 -8.23
N ALA A 33 -7.49 -2.11 -9.07
CA ALA A 33 -6.32 -2.89 -8.61
C ALA A 33 -5.29 -2.00 -7.90
N GLN A 34 -4.98 -0.83 -8.46
CA GLN A 34 -4.09 0.16 -7.85
C GLN A 34 -4.68 0.71 -6.54
N GLU A 35 -5.98 1.02 -6.50
CA GLU A 35 -6.65 1.50 -5.30
C GLU A 35 -6.69 0.44 -4.20
N TYR A 36 -6.84 -0.83 -4.55
CA TYR A 36 -6.71 -1.94 -3.61
C TYR A 36 -5.31 -1.98 -3.00
N TRP A 37 -4.27 -1.91 -3.84
CA TRP A 37 -2.90 -1.87 -3.37
C TRP A 37 -2.65 -0.68 -2.43
N ALA A 38 -3.06 0.53 -2.82
CA ALA A 38 -2.93 1.73 -1.99
C ALA A 38 -3.62 1.57 -0.62
N LYS A 39 -4.80 0.93 -0.56
CA LYS A 39 -5.49 0.63 0.70
C LYS A 39 -4.71 -0.38 1.56
N MET A 40 -4.07 -1.39 0.96
CA MET A 40 -3.22 -2.34 1.67
C MET A 40 -1.96 -1.65 2.23
N ALA A 41 -1.31 -0.81 1.44
CA ALA A 41 -0.18 0.00 1.89
C ALA A 41 -0.57 0.93 3.05
N GLN A 42 -1.74 1.57 2.98
CA GLN A 42 -2.25 2.40 4.07
C GLN A 42 -2.49 1.60 5.36
N LYS A 43 -3.00 0.36 5.27
CA LYS A 43 -3.14 -0.53 6.43
C LYS A 43 -1.79 -0.87 7.05
N LEU A 44 -0.75 -1.10 6.24
CA LEU A 44 0.60 -1.32 6.74
C LEU A 44 1.12 -0.09 7.50
N VAL A 45 0.89 1.12 6.99
CA VAL A 45 1.25 2.37 7.68
C VAL A 45 0.54 2.49 9.02
N VAL A 46 -0.78 2.30 9.06
CA VAL A 46 -1.55 2.36 10.32
C VAL A 46 -1.07 1.30 11.31
N GLY A 47 -0.78 0.09 10.82
CA GLY A 47 -0.19 -0.97 11.63
C GLY A 47 1.17 -0.60 12.22
N ALA A 48 2.06 -0.03 11.40
CA ALA A 48 3.38 0.42 11.83
C ALA A 48 3.28 1.56 12.88
N ILE A 49 2.42 2.55 12.65
CA ILE A 49 2.16 3.65 13.60
C ILE A 49 1.74 3.11 14.97
N ASN A 50 0.77 2.19 14.98
CA ASN A 50 0.26 1.60 16.21
C ASN A 50 1.29 0.70 16.91
N SER A 51 2.19 0.06 16.16
CA SER A 51 3.19 -0.85 16.72
C SER A 51 4.32 -0.16 17.49
N VAL A 52 4.49 1.15 17.31
CA VAL A 52 5.51 1.96 17.99
C VAL A 52 4.89 3.04 18.86
N ASP A 53 3.63 2.89 19.26
CA ASP A 53 2.93 3.81 20.17
C ASP A 53 3.05 5.29 19.80
N TYR A 54 3.07 5.60 18.49
CA TYR A 54 3.22 6.96 17.97
C TYR A 54 4.53 7.67 18.39
N THR A 55 5.56 6.92 18.78
CA THR A 55 6.85 7.47 19.25
C THR A 55 7.86 7.76 18.13
N ALA A 56 7.55 7.37 16.90
CA ALA A 56 8.39 7.67 15.75
C ALA A 56 8.12 9.08 15.19
N GLU A 57 9.15 9.68 14.60
CA GLU A 57 9.08 10.93 13.84
C GLU A 57 8.70 10.63 12.39
N ARG A 58 9.30 9.58 11.82
CA ARG A 58 9.04 9.06 10.47
C ARG A 58 9.00 7.55 10.45
N ILE A 59 8.21 7.00 9.53
CA ILE A 59 8.18 5.57 9.22
C ILE A 59 8.51 5.38 7.75
N PHE A 60 9.38 4.41 7.46
CA PHE A 60 9.63 3.90 6.13
C PHE A 60 9.28 2.42 6.07
N ILE A 61 8.51 2.01 5.07
CA ILE A 61 8.13 0.61 4.82
C ILE A 61 8.59 0.26 3.41
N LEU A 62 9.36 -0.80 3.27
CA LEU A 62 9.78 -1.36 2.00
C LEU A 62 9.14 -2.73 1.82
N VAL A 63 8.35 -2.89 0.77
CA VAL A 63 7.71 -4.16 0.41
C VAL A 63 8.37 -4.70 -0.84
N ALA A 64 8.93 -5.90 -0.79
CA ALA A 64 9.43 -6.62 -1.95
C ALA A 64 8.41 -7.68 -2.38
N PHE A 65 8.08 -7.68 -3.67
CA PHE A 65 7.03 -8.53 -4.25
C PHE A 65 7.57 -9.77 -4.97
N ASP A 66 8.87 -10.08 -4.79
CA ASP A 66 9.47 -11.31 -5.30
C ASP A 66 8.68 -12.53 -4.80
N GLU A 67 8.17 -13.35 -5.73
CA GLU A 67 7.36 -14.52 -5.39
C GLU A 67 8.13 -15.58 -4.62
N LYS A 68 9.46 -15.63 -4.77
CA LYS A 68 10.31 -16.60 -4.09
C LYS A 68 10.62 -16.18 -2.66
N GLU A 69 10.82 -14.89 -2.44
CA GLU A 69 11.21 -14.33 -1.16
C GLU A 69 10.59 -12.94 -0.94
N PRO A 70 9.27 -12.87 -0.71
CA PRO A 70 8.60 -11.60 -0.44
C PRO A 70 8.95 -11.13 0.96
N THR A 71 9.25 -9.84 1.10
CA THR A 71 9.67 -9.25 2.38
C THR A 71 8.96 -7.94 2.67
N ILE A 72 8.77 -7.65 3.95
CA ILE A 72 8.40 -6.32 4.43
C ILE A 72 9.48 -5.90 5.42
N ASP A 73 10.23 -4.85 5.05
CA ASP A 73 11.25 -4.23 5.89
C ASP A 73 10.72 -2.88 6.39
N MET A 74 10.90 -2.59 7.67
CA MET A 74 10.41 -1.37 8.32
C MET A 74 11.52 -0.64 9.04
N PHE A 75 11.49 0.68 8.91
CA PHE A 75 12.45 1.59 9.54
C PHE A 75 11.71 2.74 10.21
N PHE A 76 12.25 3.16 11.34
CA PHE A 76 11.68 4.20 12.18
C PHE A 76 12.74 5.25 12.42
N GLN A 77 12.40 6.51 12.20
CA GLN A 77 13.17 7.61 12.75
C GLN A 77 12.65 7.89 14.15
N MET A 78 13.49 7.78 15.16
CA MET A 78 13.15 8.02 16.56
C MET A 78 14.29 8.79 17.22
N ASN A 79 13.98 9.92 17.85
CA ASN A 79 14.98 10.81 18.46
C ASN A 79 16.11 11.20 17.48
N GLY A 80 15.77 11.54 16.24
CA GLY A 80 16.73 11.90 15.20
C GLY A 80 17.56 10.75 14.63
N GLN A 81 17.30 9.50 15.02
CA GLN A 81 18.05 8.33 14.57
C GLN A 81 17.17 7.38 13.75
N LEU A 82 17.69 6.93 12.60
CA LEU A 82 17.06 5.87 11.81
C LEU A 82 17.40 4.50 12.39
N ARG A 83 16.39 3.66 12.63
CA ARG A 83 16.54 2.30 13.15
C ARG A 83 15.69 1.31 12.37
N MET A 84 16.22 0.11 12.13
CA MET A 84 15.44 -0.99 11.60
C MET A 84 14.54 -1.58 12.69
N TRP A 85 13.39 -2.13 12.31
CA TRP A 85 12.40 -2.64 13.27
C TRP A 85 12.96 -3.68 14.25
N ASN A 86 13.89 -4.54 13.82
CA ASN A 86 14.50 -5.58 14.64
C ASN A 86 15.59 -5.04 15.58
N ASP A 87 16.05 -3.80 15.37
CA ASP A 87 17.02 -3.09 16.19
C ASP A 87 16.37 -2.08 17.15
N LEU A 88 15.03 -2.11 17.27
CA LEU A 88 14.31 -1.31 18.27
C LEU A 88 14.63 -1.80 19.70
N ASP A 89 14.70 -0.85 20.64
CA ASP A 89 15.00 -1.15 22.04
C ASP A 89 13.85 -1.91 22.74
N ASN A 90 12.61 -1.66 22.32
CA ASN A 90 11.42 -2.26 22.91
C ASN A 90 11.11 -3.63 22.27
N GLU A 91 11.27 -4.71 23.04
CA GLU A 91 10.98 -6.08 22.61
C GLU A 91 9.50 -6.31 22.22
N ASP A 92 8.56 -5.64 22.88
CA ASP A 92 7.14 -5.76 22.55
C ASP A 92 6.83 -5.15 21.18
N HIS A 93 7.44 -3.99 20.85
CA HIS A 93 7.35 -3.38 19.52
C HIS A 93 7.87 -4.36 18.46
N LYS A 94 9.06 -4.94 18.68
CA LYS A 94 9.66 -5.92 17.76
C LYS A 94 8.76 -7.12 17.52
N LYS A 95 8.19 -7.66 18.60
CA LYS A 95 7.27 -8.80 18.52
C LYS A 95 6.01 -8.47 17.73
N VAL A 96 5.38 -7.33 18.02
CA VAL A 96 4.16 -6.90 17.32
C VAL A 96 4.44 -6.68 15.84
N ILE A 97 5.52 -5.98 15.48
CA ILE A 97 5.91 -5.72 14.10
C ILE A 97 6.18 -7.04 13.37
N SER A 98 6.99 -7.93 13.95
CA SER A 98 7.32 -9.22 13.35
C SER A 98 6.07 -10.07 13.09
N GLN A 99 5.22 -10.23 14.11
CA GLN A 99 4.07 -11.13 14.06
C GLN A 99 2.90 -10.58 13.26
N SER A 100 2.72 -9.26 13.24
CA SER A 100 1.52 -8.63 12.69
C SER A 100 1.77 -7.91 11.37
N LEU A 101 3.00 -7.53 11.03
CA LEU A 101 3.30 -6.75 9.82
C LEU A 101 4.24 -7.51 8.91
N VAL A 102 5.44 -7.85 9.40
CA VAL A 102 6.47 -8.53 8.61
C VAL A 102 6.00 -9.89 8.11
N SER A 103 5.30 -10.66 8.96
CA SER A 103 4.71 -11.95 8.62
C SER A 103 3.70 -11.90 7.46
N GLN A 104 3.13 -10.74 7.15
CA GLN A 104 2.14 -10.59 6.08
C GLN A 104 2.77 -10.53 4.68
N ALA A 105 4.09 -10.42 4.56
CA ALA A 105 4.79 -10.20 3.30
C ALA A 105 4.33 -11.15 2.18
N SER A 106 4.30 -12.47 2.45
CA SER A 106 3.89 -13.47 1.45
C SER A 106 2.42 -13.35 1.04
N ILE A 107 1.53 -13.00 1.98
CA ILE A 107 0.10 -12.85 1.70
C ILE A 107 -0.13 -11.62 0.84
N ILE A 108 0.48 -10.49 1.20
CA ILE A 108 0.36 -9.23 0.48
C ILE A 108 0.93 -9.37 -0.93
N ALA A 109 2.14 -9.92 -1.06
CA ALA A 109 2.78 -10.10 -2.36
C ALA A 109 1.92 -10.96 -3.29
N LYS A 110 1.41 -12.09 -2.78
CA LYS A 110 0.52 -12.97 -3.54
C LYS A 110 -0.78 -12.26 -3.95
N GLN A 111 -1.45 -11.56 -3.04
CA GLN A 111 -2.71 -10.88 -3.32
C GLN A 111 -2.54 -9.79 -4.39
N VAL A 112 -1.50 -8.96 -4.26
CA VAL A 112 -1.21 -7.88 -5.21
C VAL A 112 -0.81 -8.45 -6.57
N ASN A 113 0.08 -9.44 -6.62
CA ASN A 113 0.49 -10.07 -7.88
C ASN A 113 -0.70 -10.70 -8.62
N CYS A 114 -1.51 -11.51 -7.93
CA CYS A 114 -2.70 -12.10 -8.53
C CYS A 114 -3.70 -11.05 -9.03
N LEU A 115 -3.84 -9.94 -8.30
CA LEU A 115 -4.73 -8.85 -8.70
C LEU A 115 -4.22 -8.16 -9.96
N TYR A 116 -2.94 -7.82 -10.00
CA TYR A 116 -2.30 -7.18 -11.15
C TYR A 116 -2.35 -8.07 -12.39
N ASP A 117 -2.11 -9.37 -12.24
CA ASP A 117 -2.26 -10.35 -13.32
C ASP A 117 -3.69 -10.38 -13.88
N SER A 118 -4.69 -10.34 -12.99
CA SER A 118 -6.10 -10.43 -13.39
C SER A 118 -6.56 -9.26 -14.26
N VAL A 119 -5.83 -8.14 -14.21
CA VAL A 119 -6.09 -6.90 -14.96
C VAL A 119 -4.99 -6.58 -15.97
N ASN A 120 -4.08 -7.52 -16.25
CA ASN A 120 -2.94 -7.38 -17.17
C ASN A 120 -2.03 -6.17 -16.88
N MET A 121 -1.78 -5.85 -15.61
CA MET A 121 -0.81 -4.83 -15.21
C MET A 121 0.58 -5.44 -14.99
N THR A 122 1.63 -4.67 -15.28
CA THR A 122 2.99 -5.03 -14.86
C THR A 122 3.05 -5.11 -13.34
N ARG A 123 3.42 -6.27 -12.79
CA ARG A 123 3.59 -6.46 -11.35
C ARG A 123 4.64 -5.52 -10.77
N LEU A 124 4.53 -5.30 -9.46
CA LEU A 124 5.52 -4.55 -8.69
C LEU A 124 6.76 -5.41 -8.44
N ALA A 125 7.93 -4.80 -8.51
CA ALA A 125 9.17 -5.32 -7.94
C ALA A 125 9.25 -4.97 -6.46
N TYR A 126 9.08 -3.67 -6.17
CA TYR A 126 9.13 -3.11 -4.83
C TYR A 126 8.08 -2.02 -4.69
N ALA A 127 7.67 -1.74 -3.46
CA ALA A 127 6.97 -0.52 -3.12
C ALA A 127 7.55 0.07 -1.84
N GLN A 128 7.61 1.39 -1.82
CA GLN A 128 8.07 2.15 -0.68
C GLN A 128 6.94 3.01 -0.14
N VAL A 129 6.78 2.98 1.18
CA VAL A 129 5.87 3.85 1.90
C VAL A 129 6.67 4.72 2.87
N GLN A 130 6.36 6.01 2.89
CA GLN A 130 6.87 6.96 3.88
C GLN A 130 5.69 7.59 4.63
N TYR A 131 5.81 7.73 5.93
CA TYR A 131 4.84 8.45 6.77
C TYR A 131 5.55 9.42 7.70
N GLU A 132 5.07 10.65 7.73
CA GLU A 132 5.57 11.76 8.55
C GLU A 132 4.59 12.04 9.70
N PHE A 133 5.05 11.99 10.95
CA PHE A 133 4.15 12.19 12.09
C PHE A 133 3.70 13.63 12.28
N GLU A 134 4.56 14.61 12.01
CA GLU A 134 4.22 16.03 12.24
C GLU A 134 3.21 16.53 11.20
N SER A 135 3.51 16.33 9.91
CA SER A 135 2.63 16.78 8.82
C SER A 135 1.45 15.84 8.53
N LYS A 136 1.46 14.61 9.08
CA LYS A 136 0.54 13.51 8.74
C LYS A 136 0.55 13.15 7.25
N ALA A 137 1.58 13.59 6.53
CA ALA A 137 1.75 13.26 5.13
C ALA A 137 2.19 11.80 5.00
N TRP A 138 1.68 11.14 3.96
CA TRP A 138 2.16 9.84 3.57
C TRP A 138 2.41 9.80 2.06
N TYR A 139 3.35 8.97 1.67
CA TYR A 139 3.78 8.84 0.29
C TYR A 139 3.92 7.35 -0.05
N LEU A 140 3.40 6.98 -1.21
CA LEU A 140 3.54 5.64 -1.80
C LEU A 140 4.31 5.79 -3.11
N HIS A 141 5.37 5.02 -3.25
CA HIS A 141 6.17 4.91 -4.47
C HIS A 141 6.23 3.47 -4.91
N ASP A 142 5.64 3.20 -6.08
CA ASP A 142 5.60 1.87 -6.67
C ASP A 142 6.70 1.74 -7.73
N VAL A 143 7.42 0.61 -7.68
CA VAL A 143 8.48 0.26 -8.62
C VAL A 143 8.04 -0.98 -9.39
N SER A 144 7.68 -0.82 -10.66
CA SER A 144 7.25 -1.92 -11.54
C SER A 144 8.42 -2.81 -11.99
N LEU A 145 8.18 -4.08 -12.29
CA LEU A 145 9.21 -5.03 -12.74
C LEU A 145 9.95 -4.63 -14.03
N ASP A 146 9.33 -3.81 -14.88
CA ASP A 146 9.90 -3.31 -16.13
C ASP A 146 10.78 -2.04 -15.95
N SER A 147 10.79 -1.48 -14.75
CA SER A 147 11.59 -0.30 -14.40
C SER A 147 13.10 -0.61 -14.36
N ALA A 148 13.92 0.44 -14.46
CA ALA A 148 15.37 0.29 -14.32
C ALA A 148 15.75 -0.01 -12.85
N GLU A 149 14.98 0.56 -11.94
CA GLU A 149 15.03 0.42 -10.49
C GLU A 149 14.88 -1.04 -10.06
N ALA A 150 13.98 -1.80 -10.71
CA ALA A 150 13.78 -3.22 -10.45
C ALA A 150 14.99 -4.11 -10.76
N LYS A 151 15.98 -3.60 -11.51
CA LYS A 151 17.21 -4.34 -11.84
C LYS A 151 18.29 -4.19 -10.77
N LEU A 152 18.09 -3.32 -9.79
CA LEU A 152 19.03 -3.19 -8.68
C LEU A 152 18.92 -4.40 -7.76
N ASP A 153 20.06 -4.87 -7.28
CA ASP A 153 20.07 -5.80 -6.16
C ASP A 153 19.52 -5.10 -4.92
N LYS A 154 18.51 -5.72 -4.30
CA LYS A 154 17.81 -5.21 -3.13
C LYS A 154 18.79 -4.90 -2.00
N TYR A 155 19.73 -5.79 -1.67
CA TYR A 155 20.56 -5.64 -0.49
C TYR A 155 21.55 -4.46 -0.59
N PRO A 156 22.36 -4.35 -1.66
CA PRO A 156 23.24 -3.19 -1.84
C PRO A 156 22.49 -1.85 -1.94
N ALA A 157 21.36 -1.82 -2.66
CA ALA A 157 20.56 -0.61 -2.79
C ALA A 157 19.94 -0.19 -1.45
N PHE A 158 19.51 -1.17 -0.64
CA PHE A 158 19.06 -0.95 0.74
C PHE A 158 20.16 -0.38 1.62
N LEU A 159 21.34 -1.02 1.67
CA LEU A 159 22.43 -0.56 2.54
C LEU A 159 22.86 0.86 2.20
N LYS A 160 22.93 1.18 0.90
CA LYS A 160 23.22 2.53 0.44
C LYS A 160 22.16 3.53 0.90
N TRP A 161 20.88 3.21 0.71
CA TRP A 161 19.79 4.08 1.14
C TRP A 161 19.83 4.30 2.66
N PHE A 162 20.00 3.23 3.45
CA PHE A 162 20.04 3.33 4.90
C PHE A 162 21.19 4.23 5.38
N ASP A 163 22.38 4.09 4.78
CA ASP A 163 23.54 4.94 5.08
C ASP A 163 23.31 6.41 4.69
N ASP A 164 22.81 6.68 3.48
CA ASP A 164 22.54 8.03 2.98
C ASP A 164 21.47 8.75 3.84
N VAL A 165 20.40 8.04 4.20
CA VAL A 165 19.32 8.58 5.04
C VAL A 165 19.81 8.79 6.46
N SER A 166 20.45 7.80 7.08
CA SER A 166 20.96 7.92 8.46
C SER A 166 21.89 9.12 8.66
N LYS A 167 22.66 9.51 7.63
CA LYS A 167 23.58 10.66 7.67
C LYS A 167 22.91 12.03 7.54
N SER A 168 21.67 12.08 7.04
CA SER A 168 21.01 13.33 6.68
C SER A 168 19.66 13.53 7.36
N ILE A 169 19.08 12.49 7.94
CA ILE A 169 17.70 12.48 8.42
C ILE A 169 17.41 13.51 9.52
N ASP A 170 18.41 13.82 10.34
CA ASP A 170 18.38 14.82 11.41
C ASP A 170 18.38 16.26 10.87
N THR A 171 18.85 16.47 9.64
CA THR A 171 18.82 17.76 8.95
C THR A 171 17.54 18.00 8.15
N ILE A 172 16.71 16.96 7.95
CA ILE A 172 15.47 17.05 7.17
C ILE A 172 14.31 17.48 8.09
N PRO A 173 13.58 18.58 7.80
CA PRO A 173 12.46 19.05 8.61
C PRO A 173 11.33 18.03 8.75
N LEU A 174 10.89 17.78 9.99
CA LEU A 174 9.85 16.79 10.34
C LEU A 174 8.45 17.16 9.81
N ASP A 175 8.20 18.43 9.53
CA ASP A 175 6.98 18.95 8.90
C ASP A 175 7.06 19.05 7.36
N GLY A 176 8.21 18.66 6.79
CA GLY A 176 8.47 18.73 5.37
C GLY A 176 7.61 17.76 4.54
N LYS A 177 7.32 18.14 3.29
CA LYS A 177 6.75 17.23 2.29
C LYS A 177 7.83 16.49 1.48
N GLN A 178 9.05 16.44 2.02
CA GLN A 178 10.19 15.87 1.32
C GLN A 178 10.03 14.35 1.22
N ARG A 179 10.08 13.85 0.00
CA ARG A 179 10.06 12.41 -0.29
C ARG A 179 11.49 11.88 -0.23
N ILE A 180 11.72 10.88 0.60
CA ILE A 180 13.01 10.21 0.75
C ILE A 180 12.89 8.88 0.02
N THR A 181 13.31 8.82 -1.24
CA THR A 181 13.16 7.63 -2.08
C THR A 181 14.29 6.62 -1.87
N TRP A 182 13.96 5.34 -2.04
CA TRP A 182 14.89 4.22 -1.94
C TRP A 182 15.80 4.09 -3.17
N GLY A 183 17.00 3.56 -2.94
CA GLY A 183 18.02 3.39 -3.98
C GLY A 183 18.73 4.69 -4.37
N PRO A 184 19.58 4.67 -5.41
CA PRO A 184 20.30 5.85 -5.89
C PRO A 184 19.39 6.87 -6.62
N PHE A 185 18.09 6.59 -6.70
CA PHE A 185 17.15 7.37 -7.47
C PHE A 185 16.69 8.57 -6.64
N LYS A 186 17.13 9.75 -7.07
CA LYS A 186 16.62 11.01 -6.53
C LYS A 186 15.16 11.17 -6.95
N PRO A 187 14.28 11.70 -6.08
CA PRO A 187 12.94 12.05 -6.48
C PRO A 187 13.02 12.99 -7.70
N VAL A 188 12.26 12.69 -8.76
CA VAL A 188 12.06 13.66 -9.84
C VAL A 188 11.12 14.73 -9.27
N TYR A 189 11.63 15.95 -9.11
CA TYR A 189 10.90 17.11 -8.60
C TYR A 189 10.12 17.82 -9.71
#